data_AF-A0A1J3DY29-F1
#
_entry.id   AF-A0A1J3DY29-F1
#
_cell.length_a   1.000
_cell.length_b   1.000
_cell.length_c   1.000
_cell.angle_alpha   90.00
_cell.angle_beta   90.00
_cell.angle_gamma   90.00
#
_symmetry.space_group_name_H-M   'P 1'
#
loop_
_entity.id
_entity.type
_entity.pdbx_description
1 polymer ?
#
loop_
_entity_poly.entity_id
_entity_poly.type
_entity_poly.pdbx_seq_one_letter_code
_entity_poly.pdbx_strand_id
1 'polypeptide(L)'
;KKRGWWTPMFLTAGLASAKYFLKHVSRQNTLTQARRNISRHYDLSNELFGFFLDDTMTYSAAVFKSEDEDLKTAQMRKIYLLIDKARVERNHEVLEIGCG
;
A
#
# COMPACT_ATOMS: atom_id res chain seq x y z
N LYS A 1 0.84 -22.79 48.45
CA LYS A 1 1.29 -21.58 47.72
C LYS A 1 0.13 -21.07 46.87
N LYS A 2 -0.38 -19.87 47.17
CA LYS A 2 -1.63 -19.29 46.65
C LYS A 2 -1.49 -18.91 45.17
N ARG A 3 -2.12 -19.64 44.23
CA ARG A 3 -2.35 -19.16 42.86
C ARG A 3 -3.59 -18.27 42.89
N GLY A 4 -3.40 -16.96 42.74
CA GLY A 4 -4.53 -16.01 42.63
C GLY A 4 -5.25 -16.20 41.30
N TRP A 5 -6.54 -15.88 41.26
CA TRP A 5 -7.40 -15.95 40.05
C TRP A 5 -6.85 -15.15 38.84
N TRP A 6 -5.93 -14.21 39.08
CA TRP A 6 -5.25 -13.38 38.08
C TRP A 6 -4.06 -14.07 37.36
N THR A 7 -3.51 -15.14 37.92
CA THR A 7 -2.32 -15.82 37.38
C THR A 7 -2.51 -16.37 35.95
N PRO A 8 -3.67 -16.96 35.58
CA PRO A 8 -3.95 -17.39 34.22
C PRO A 8 -4.02 -16.21 33.23
N MET A 9 -4.54 -15.07 33.67
CA MET A 9 -4.72 -13.87 32.84
C MET A 9 -3.38 -13.22 32.46
N PHE A 10 -2.42 -13.16 33.40
CA PHE A 10 -1.08 -12.68 33.10
C PHE A 10 -0.26 -13.66 32.25
N LEU A 11 -0.48 -14.97 32.40
CA LEU A 11 0.17 -15.99 31.56
C LEU A 11 -0.33 -15.93 30.10
N THR A 12 -1.64 -15.84 29.89
CA THR A 12 -2.23 -15.71 28.56
C THR A 12 -1.87 -14.38 27.90
N ALA A 13 -1.89 -13.28 28.66
CA ALA A 13 -1.43 -11.98 28.18
C ALA A 13 0.06 -12.00 27.80
N GLY A 14 0.91 -12.67 28.59
CA GLY A 14 2.33 -12.84 28.30
C GLY A 14 2.59 -13.64 27.01
N LEU A 15 1.89 -14.76 26.82
CA LEU A 15 1.98 -15.57 25.60
C LEU A 15 1.49 -14.81 24.35
N ALA A 16 0.37 -14.11 24.46
CA ALA A 16 -0.15 -13.27 23.39
C ALA A 16 0.85 -12.16 23.03
N SER A 17 1.41 -11.48 24.04
CA SER A 17 2.40 -10.40 23.84
C SER A 17 3.66 -10.92 23.17
N ALA A 18 4.18 -12.08 23.61
CA ALA A 18 5.33 -12.72 22.98
C ALA A 18 5.05 -13.09 21.51
N LYS A 19 3.86 -13.65 21.22
CA LYS A 19 3.43 -13.95 19.85
C LYS A 19 3.40 -12.69 18.98
N TYR A 20 2.82 -11.59 19.47
CA TYR A 20 2.77 -10.32 18.73
C TYR A 20 4.15 -9.68 18.56
N PHE A 21 5.00 -9.75 19.59
CA PHE A 21 6.38 -9.29 19.52
C PHE A 21 7.18 -10.06 18.45
N LEU A 22 7.14 -11.39 18.47
CA LEU A 22 7.79 -12.23 17.46
C LEU A 22 7.22 -11.97 16.05
N LYS A 23 5.90 -11.79 15.94
CA LYS A 23 5.26 -11.40 14.67
C LYS A 23 5.71 -10.01 14.20
N HIS A 24 5.96 -9.08 15.11
CA HIS A 24 6.43 -7.74 14.75
C HIS A 24 7.90 -7.79 14.28
N VAL A 25 8.76 -8.48 15.02
CA VAL A 25 10.18 -8.67 14.65
C VAL A 25 10.32 -9.40 13.31
N SER A 26 9.45 -10.37 13.00
CA SER A 26 9.44 -11.06 11.70
C SER A 26 8.89 -10.24 10.53
N ARG A 27 8.40 -9.01 10.76
CA ARG A 27 7.92 -8.08 9.71
C ARG A 27 8.98 -7.06 9.28
N GLN A 28 10.26 -7.37 9.50
CA GLN A 28 11.35 -6.55 8.99
C GLN A 28 11.22 -6.30 7.49
N ASN A 29 11.49 -5.07 7.07
CA ASN A 29 11.39 -4.64 5.68
C ASN A 29 12.64 -5.02 4.88
N THR A 30 12.95 -6.31 4.82
CA THR A 30 14.01 -6.84 3.95
C THR A 30 13.54 -6.82 2.49
N LEU A 31 14.47 -6.80 1.53
CA LEU A 31 14.13 -6.80 0.10
C LEU A 31 13.24 -7.99 -0.29
N THR A 32 13.56 -9.19 0.22
CA THR A 32 12.77 -10.40 -0.03
C THR A 32 11.36 -10.28 0.54
N GLN A 33 11.23 -9.75 1.76
CA GLN A 33 9.93 -9.56 2.40
C GLN A 33 9.10 -8.48 1.70
N ALA A 34 9.72 -7.37 1.31
CA ALA A 34 9.10 -6.29 0.57
C ALA A 34 8.53 -6.81 -0.76
N ARG A 35 9.34 -7.55 -1.54
CA ARG A 35 8.88 -8.18 -2.79
C ARG A 35 7.68 -9.12 -2.57
N ARG A 36 7.73 -9.95 -1.53
CA ARG A 36 6.62 -10.84 -1.17
C ARG A 36 5.36 -10.08 -0.77
N ASN A 37 5.51 -8.96 -0.05
CA ASN A 37 4.38 -8.13 0.35
C ASN A 37 3.71 -7.44 -0.85
N ILE A 38 4.53 -6.90 -1.77
CA ILE A 38 4.06 -6.25 -3.01
C ILE A 38 3.31 -7.25 -3.87
N SER A 39 3.91 -8.41 -4.16
CA SER A 39 3.31 -9.47 -4.98
C SER A 39 1.94 -9.93 -4.43
N ARG A 40 1.83 -10.10 -3.11
CA ARG A 40 0.55 -10.49 -2.47
C ARG A 40 -0.58 -9.48 -2.67
N HIS A 41 -0.27 -8.22 -2.94
CA HIS A 41 -1.27 -7.18 -3.14
C HIS A 41 -1.54 -6.95 -4.63
N TYR A 42 -0.50 -6.75 -5.43
CA TYR A 42 -0.63 -6.33 -6.83
C TYR A 42 -0.77 -7.50 -7.82
N ASP A 43 -0.28 -8.71 -7.50
CA ASP A 43 -0.38 -9.87 -8.40
C ASP A 43 -1.70 -10.65 -8.20
N LEU A 44 -2.73 -10.02 -7.64
CA LEU A 44 -3.98 -10.70 -7.29
C LEU A 44 -4.83 -11.04 -8.53
N SER A 45 -5.17 -10.04 -9.34
CA SER A 45 -5.80 -10.20 -10.66
C SER A 45 -6.06 -8.84 -11.30
N ASN A 46 -5.66 -8.66 -12.56
CA ASN A 46 -5.99 -7.44 -13.32
C ASN A 46 -7.50 -7.29 -13.55
N GLU A 47 -8.24 -8.40 -13.71
CA GLU A 47 -9.69 -8.34 -13.85
C GLU A 47 -10.35 -7.79 -12.58
N LEU A 48 -9.84 -8.19 -11.41
CA LEU A 48 -10.32 -7.68 -10.14
C LEU A 48 -10.12 -6.16 -10.03
N PHE A 49 -8.92 -5.69 -10.36
CA PHE A 49 -8.60 -4.26 -10.34
C PHE A 49 -9.42 -3.46 -11.35
N GLY A 50 -9.66 -4.02 -12.53
CA GLY A 50 -10.46 -3.39 -13.58
C GLY A 50 -11.93 -3.14 -13.20
N PHE A 51 -12.46 -3.80 -12.16
CA PHE A 51 -13.82 -3.52 -11.67
C PHE A 51 -13.95 -2.18 -10.93
N PHE A 52 -12.86 -1.63 -10.40
CA PHE A 52 -12.92 -0.42 -9.56
C PHE A 52 -11.89 0.66 -9.90
N LEU A 53 -10.89 0.36 -10.72
CA LEU A 53 -10.01 1.37 -11.31
C LEU A 53 -10.59 1.88 -12.63
N ASP A 54 -10.11 3.03 -13.10
CA ASP A 54 -10.40 3.49 -14.45
C ASP A 54 -9.56 2.73 -15.50
N ASP A 55 -9.83 2.94 -16.78
CA ASP A 55 -9.17 2.24 -17.90
C ASP A 55 -7.63 2.37 -17.91
N THR A 56 -7.06 3.38 -17.25
CA THR A 56 -5.61 3.54 -17.12
C THR A 56 -4.98 2.60 -16.10
N MET A 57 -5.80 1.86 -15.32
CA MET A 57 -5.38 1.00 -14.21
C MET A 57 -4.57 1.75 -13.14
N THR A 58 -4.80 3.06 -13.01
CA THR A 58 -4.03 3.91 -12.11
C THR A 58 -4.42 3.66 -10.66
N TYR A 59 -3.57 2.95 -9.92
CA TYR A 59 -3.80 2.68 -8.50
C TYR A 59 -3.12 3.69 -7.58
N SER A 60 -3.53 4.95 -7.67
CA SER A 60 -3.11 6.04 -6.77
C SER A 60 -4.19 7.11 -6.66
N ALA A 61 -4.05 8.04 -5.71
CA ALA A 61 -5.01 9.12 -5.53
C ALA A 61 -5.09 10.03 -6.77
N ALA A 62 -6.30 10.28 -7.26
CA ALA A 62 -6.58 11.22 -8.35
C ALA A 62 -6.66 12.67 -7.82
N VAL A 63 -6.63 13.65 -8.74
CA VAL A 63 -6.83 15.08 -8.41
C VAL A 63 -8.07 15.60 -9.09
N PHE A 64 -9.16 15.71 -8.33
CA PHE A 64 -10.46 16.19 -8.80
C PHE A 64 -10.53 17.72 -8.80
N LYS A 65 -11.12 18.29 -9.84
CA LYS A 65 -11.40 19.74 -9.92
C LYS A 65 -12.81 20.07 -9.44
N SER A 66 -13.73 19.11 -9.51
CA SER A 66 -15.12 19.20 -9.06
C SER A 66 -15.60 17.83 -8.61
N GLU A 67 -16.70 17.78 -7.85
CA GLU A 67 -17.24 16.54 -7.28
C GLU A 67 -17.78 15.58 -8.36
N ASP A 68 -18.39 16.11 -9.42
CA ASP A 68 -19.01 15.30 -10.49
C ASP A 68 -18.03 14.89 -11.61
N GLU A 69 -16.73 15.02 -11.38
CA GLU A 69 -15.73 14.74 -12.40
C GLU A 69 -15.41 13.25 -12.51
N ASP A 70 -15.28 12.78 -13.75
CA ASP A 70 -14.89 11.41 -14.06
C ASP A 70 -13.48 11.06 -13.51
N LEU A 71 -13.33 9.83 -13.02
CA LEU A 71 -12.10 9.34 -12.38
C LEU A 71 -10.90 9.39 -13.34
N LYS A 72 -11.08 8.96 -14.60
CA LYS A 72 -9.99 8.96 -15.59
C LYS A 72 -9.49 10.37 -15.85
N THR A 73 -10.41 11.34 -15.93
CA THR A 73 -10.05 12.77 -16.07
C THR A 73 -9.23 13.25 -14.87
N ALA A 74 -9.66 12.92 -13.65
CA ALA A 74 -8.95 13.28 -12.42
C ALA A 74 -7.57 12.59 -12.30
N GLN A 75 -7.43 11.36 -12.78
CA GLN A 75 -6.16 10.63 -12.84
C GLN A 75 -5.19 11.24 -13.85
N MET A 76 -5.67 11.57 -15.05
CA MET A 76 -4.85 12.24 -16.06
C MET A 76 -4.38 13.61 -15.57
N ARG A 77 -5.24 14.37 -14.88
CA ARG A 77 -4.83 15.63 -14.24
C ARG A 77 -3.69 15.45 -13.26
N LYS A 78 -3.75 14.42 -12.41
CA LYS A 78 -2.66 14.10 -11.48
C LYS A 78 -1.35 13.87 -12.24
N ILE A 79 -1.36 13.16 -13.36
CA ILE A 79 -0.16 12.95 -14.19
C ILE A 79 0.39 14.28 -14.73
N TYR A 80 -0.46 15.14 -15.30
CA TYR A 80 -0.03 16.46 -15.78
C TYR A 80 0.57 17.33 -14.66
N LEU A 81 -0.02 17.29 -13.47
CA LEU A 81 0.51 18.00 -12.30
C LEU A 81 1.87 17.46 -11.85
N LEU A 82 2.11 16.15 -11.95
CA LEU A 82 3.42 15.56 -11.63
C LEU A 82 4.48 15.97 -12.65
N ILE A 83 4.14 15.93 -13.94
CA ILE A 83 5.01 16.39 -15.04
C ILE A 83 5.41 17.86 -14.83
N ASP A 84 4.44 18.72 -14.52
CA ASP A 84 4.67 20.15 -14.26
C ASP A 84 5.54 20.38 -13.02
N LYS A 85 5.19 19.73 -11.89
CA LYS A 85 5.94 19.84 -10.64
C LYS A 85 7.38 19.34 -10.75
N ALA A 86 7.59 18.25 -11.48
CA ALA A 86 8.91 17.68 -11.74
C ALA A 86 9.65 18.41 -12.87
N ARG A 87 9.00 19.35 -13.56
CA ARG A 87 9.55 20.11 -14.69
C ARG A 87 10.12 19.19 -15.77
N VAL A 88 9.36 18.16 -16.11
CA VAL A 88 9.76 17.21 -17.14
C VAL A 88 9.68 17.87 -18.51
N GLU A 89 10.78 17.87 -19.23
CA GLU A 89 10.90 18.38 -20.59
C GLU A 89 11.15 17.24 -21.58
N ARG A 90 10.97 17.51 -22.87
CA ARG A 90 11.05 16.51 -23.95
C ARG A 90 12.38 15.76 -24.01
N ASN A 91 13.46 16.38 -23.58
CA ASN A 91 14.83 15.84 -23.60
C ASN A 91 15.21 15.08 -22.32
N HIS A 92 14.31 14.99 -21.33
CA HIS A 92 14.58 14.24 -20.11
C HIS A 92 14.29 12.75 -20.28
N GLU A 93 15.14 11.93 -19.67
CA GLU A 93 14.84 10.52 -19.40
C GLU A 93 14.15 10.43 -18.04
N VAL A 94 13.01 9.73 -17.98
CA VAL A 94 12.17 9.66 -16.78
C VAL A 94 12.24 8.26 -16.17
N LEU A 95 12.55 8.19 -14.88
CA LEU A 95 12.45 6.97 -14.07
C LEU A 95 11.22 7.07 -13.16
N GLU A 96 10.27 6.15 -13.36
CA GLU A 96 9.12 5.97 -12.47
C GLU A 96 9.34 4.74 -11.58
N ILE A 97 9.47 4.95 -10.28
CA ILE A 97 9.68 3.86 -9.31
C ILE A 97 8.32 3.40 -8.78
N GLY A 98 7.93 2.19 -9.13
CA GLY A 98 6.61 1.65 -8.78
C GLY A 98 5.51 2.16 -9.70
N CYS A 99 5.71 2.02 -11.01
CA CYS A 99 4.82 2.53 -12.07
C CYS A 99 3.46 1.82 -12.19
N GLY A 100 3.22 0.79 -11.37
CA GLY A 100 2.06 -0.10 -11.50
C GLY A 100 2.34 -1.28 -12.40
#